data_AF-A0A9D9RN55-F1
#
_entry.id   AF-A0A9D9RN55-F1
#
_cell.length_a   1.000
_cell.length_b   1.000
_cell.length_c   1.000
_cell.angle_alpha   90.00
_cell.angle_beta   90.00
_cell.angle_gamma   90.00
#
_symmetry.space_group_name_H-M   'P 1'
#
loop_
_entity.id
_entity.type
_entity.pdbx_description
1 polymer ?
#
loop_
_entity_poly.entity_id
_entity_poly.type
_entity_poly.pdbx_seq_one_letter_code
_entity_poly.pdbx_strand_id
1 'polypeptide(L)' 'DANGNPLNNGDTVSVIKDLKVKNSSLVVKQGTKVKNIRLVEGDHDIDCKIDGIGAMQLKSEFVKKLS' A
#
# COMPACT_ATOMS: atom_id res chain seq x y z
N ASP A 1 -6.93 7.57 -1.87
CA ASP A 1 -5.48 7.63 -1.65
C ASP A 1 -5.19 8.81 -0.71
N ALA A 2 -3.93 9.08 -0.39
CA ALA A 2 -3.54 10.18 0.50
C ALA A 2 -3.91 11.59 0.00
N ASN A 3 -4.23 11.75 -1.29
CA ASN A 3 -4.65 13.02 -1.89
C ASN A 3 -6.17 13.10 -2.14
N GLY A 4 -6.93 12.11 -1.66
CA GLY A 4 -8.38 12.05 -1.88
C GLY A 4 -8.82 11.45 -3.21
N ASN A 5 -7.91 10.87 -4.00
CA ASN A 5 -8.29 10.18 -5.23
C ASN A 5 -8.91 8.81 -4.92
N PRO A 6 -10.02 8.42 -5.56
CA PRO A 6 -10.57 7.10 -5.43
C PRO A 6 -9.58 6.06 -5.99
N LEU A 7 -9.36 5.00 -5.20
CA LEU A 7 -8.60 3.83 -5.62
C LEU A 7 -9.57 2.78 -6.15
N ASN A 8 -9.09 1.90 -7.02
CA ASN A 8 -9.84 0.75 -7.52
C ASN A 8 -9.02 -0.54 -7.42
N ASN A 9 -9.72 -1.68 -7.45
CA ASN A 9 -9.09 -2.98 -7.57
C ASN A 9 -8.26 -3.04 -8.87
N GLY A 10 -7.01 -3.47 -8.75
CA GLY A 10 -6.06 -3.56 -9.87
C GLY A 10 -5.19 -2.32 -10.05
N ASP A 11 -5.46 -1.21 -9.34
CA ASP A 11 -4.66 0.02 -9.45
C ASP A 11 -3.20 -0.21 -9.03
N THR A 12 -2.33 0.70 -9.48
CA THR A 12 -0.95 0.79 -8.98
C THR A 12 -0.80 2.01 -8.09
N VAL A 13 -0.26 1.78 -6.89
CA VAL A 13 -0.03 2.83 -5.89
C VAL A 13 1.43 2.90 -5.49
N SER A 14 1.85 4.03 -4.94
CA SER A 14 3.17 4.22 -4.34
C SER A 14 3.03 4.61 -2.89
N VAL A 15 3.90 4.06 -2.04
CA VAL A 15 3.94 4.44 -0.62
C VAL A 15 4.53 5.85 -0.50
N ILE A 16 3.89 6.71 0.31
CA ILE A 16 4.29 8.12 0.45
C ILE A 16 5.23 8.41 1.62
N LYS A 17 5.50 7.42 2.49
CA LYS A 17 6.43 7.52 3.62
C LYS A 17 7.03 6.17 3.98
N ASP A 18 8.06 6.14 4.82
CA ASP A 18 8.60 4.88 5.32
C ASP A 18 7.60 4.21 6.29
N LEU A 19 7.24 2.96 6.02
CA LEU A 19 6.35 2.16 6.86
C LEU A 19 7.12 0.96 7.42
N LYS A 20 7.22 0.88 8.75
CA LYS A 20 7.81 -0.29 9.42
C LYS A 20 6.76 -1.40 9.49
N VAL A 21 7.13 -2.59 9.03
CA VAL A 21 6.26 -3.77 9.13
C VAL A 21 6.25 -4.25 10.59
N LYS A 22 5.06 -4.39 11.19
CA LYS A 22 4.93 -4.92 12.56
C LYS A 22 5.51 -6.33 12.63
N ASN A 23 6.19 -6.66 13.74
CA ASN A 23 6.87 -7.94 13.96
C ASN A 23 7.95 -8.31 12.92
N SER A 24 8.49 -7.32 12.19
CA SER A 24 9.61 -7.52 11.27
C SER A 24 10.60 -6.36 11.35
N SER A 25 11.85 -6.65 10.97
CA SER A 25 12.89 -5.63 10.76
C SER A 25 12.78 -4.96 9.38
N LEU A 26 11.82 -5.41 8.56
CA LEU A 26 11.60 -4.87 7.22
C LEU A 26 10.91 -3.50 7.28
N VAL A 27 11.39 -2.59 6.43
CA VAL A 27 10.83 -1.26 6.25
C VAL A 27 10.45 -1.10 4.79
N VAL A 28 9.17 -0.82 4.55
CA VAL A 28 8.68 -0.41 3.24
C VAL A 28 9.09 1.04 3.04
N LYS A 29 9.98 1.29 2.09
CA LYS A 29 10.50 2.64 1.84
C LYS A 29 9.50 3.51 1.09
N GLN A 30 9.52 4.81 1.36
CA GLN A 30 8.85 5.80 0.54
C GLN A 30 9.23 5.60 -0.95
N GLY A 31 8.24 5.66 -1.83
CA GLY A 31 8.43 5.40 -3.26
C GLY A 31 8.31 3.92 -3.66
N THR A 32 8.13 3.01 -2.69
CA THR A 32 7.85 1.60 -3.00
C THR A 32 6.56 1.51 -3.82
N LYS A 33 6.66 0.92 -5.01
CA LYS A 33 5.52 0.72 -5.91
C LYS A 33 4.83 -0.59 -5.60
N VAL A 34 3.52 -0.53 -5.49
CA VAL A 34 2.64 -1.67 -5.21
C VAL A 34 1.65 -1.75 -6.35
N LYS A 35 1.69 -2.85 -7.09
CA LYS A 35 0.83 -3.09 -8.26
C LYS A 35 -0.29 -4.05 -7.88
N ASN A 36 -1.40 -3.98 -8.62
CA ASN A 36 -2.52 -4.90 -8.49
C ASN A 36 -3.09 -4.92 -7.06
N ILE A 37 -3.37 -3.73 -6.52
CA ILE A 37 -3.97 -3.63 -5.18
C ILE A 37 -5.40 -4.16 -5.18
N ARG A 38 -5.85 -4.64 -4.02
CA ARG A 38 -7.24 -5.03 -3.78
C ARG A 38 -7.78 -4.20 -2.63
N LEU A 39 -8.92 -3.56 -2.82
CA LEU A 39 -9.64 -2.87 -1.77
C LEU A 39 -10.41 -3.89 -0.94
N VAL A 40 -10.30 -3.75 0.37
CA VAL A 40 -10.96 -4.60 1.35
C VAL A 40 -11.61 -3.74 2.41
N GLU A 41 -12.66 -4.26 3.06
CA GLU A 41 -13.29 -3.55 4.18
C GLU A 41 -12.52 -3.84 5.48
N GLY A 42 -12.18 -2.79 6.23
CA GLY A 42 -11.46 -2.90 7.50
C GLY A 42 -10.64 -1.66 7.85
N ASP A 43 -9.82 -1.79 8.91
CA ASP A 43 -8.90 -0.71 9.33
C ASP A 43 -7.76 -0.49 8.31
N HIS A 44 -7.32 -1.56 7.65
CA HIS A 44 -6.40 -1.51 6.53
C HIS A 44 -7.17 -1.88 5.27
N ASP A 45 -7.49 -0.85 4.48
CA ASP A 45 -8.43 -0.91 3.37
C ASP A 45 -7.80 -1.37 2.04
N ILE A 46 -6.49 -1.62 2.03
CA ILE A 46 -5.75 -2.06 0.85
C ILE A 46 -5.01 -3.35 1.16
N ASP A 47 -5.41 -4.44 0.52
CA ASP A 47 -4.68 -5.70 0.46
C ASP A 47 -3.77 -5.73 -0.77
N CYS A 48 -2.50 -6.07 -0.57
CA CYS A 48 -1.52 -6.05 -1.64
C CYS A 48 -0.36 -7.01 -1.40
N LYS A 49 0.48 -7.19 -2.42
CA LYS A 49 1.70 -7.97 -2.33
C LYS A 49 2.89 -7.12 -2.75
N ILE A 50 3.90 -7.04 -1.87
CA ILE A 50 5.17 -6.36 -2.13
C ILE A 50 6.23 -7.43 -2.36
N ASP A 51 6.97 -7.30 -3.46
CA ASP A 51 8.05 -8.24 -3.76
C ASP A 51 9.15 -8.18 -2.68
N GLY A 52 9.64 -9.35 -2.26
CA GLY A 52 10.61 -9.47 -1.16
C GLY A 52 10.04 -9.33 0.28
N ILE A 53 8.81 -8.83 0.45
CA ILE A 53 8.15 -8.76 1.77
C ILE A 53 7.00 -9.77 1.88
N GLY A 54 6.21 -9.93 0.81
CA GLY A 54 5.05 -10.80 0.77
C GLY A 54 3.72 -10.05 0.77
N ALA A 55 2.66 -10.72 1.20
CA ALA A 55 1.33 -10.14 1.32
C ALA A 55 1.28 -9.17 2.51
N MET A 56 0.73 -7.99 2.31
CA MET A 56 0.64 -6.95 3.31
C MET A 56 -0.62 -6.11 3.11
N GLN A 57 -1.20 -5.65 4.21
CA GLN A 57 -2.28 -4.69 4.18
C GLN A 57 -1.74 -3.29 4.48
N LEU A 58 -2.19 -2.31 3.71
CA LEU A 58 -1.85 -0.90 3.80
C LEU A 58 -3.11 -0.07 4.04
N LYS A 59 -2.92 1.15 4.53
CA LYS A 59 -3.99 2.16 4.59
C LYS A 59 -3.91 3.09 3.38
N SER A 60 -5.06 3.48 2.85
CA SER A 60 -5.15 4.43 1.74
C SER A 60 -4.54 5.80 2.03
N GLU A 61 -4.49 6.22 3.30
CA GLU A 61 -3.82 7.46 3.75
C GLU A 61 -2.29 7.45 3.59
N PHE A 62 -1.65 6.27 3.43
CA PHE A 62 -0.19 6.14 3.29
C PHE A 62 0.26 5.76 1.88
N VAL A 63 -0.64 5.77 0.92
CA VAL A 63 -0.35 5.49 -0.48
C VAL A 63 -0.89 6.58 -1.39
N LYS A 64 -0.26 6.73 -2.55
CA LYS A 64 -0.65 7.64 -3.62
C LYS A 64 -0.94 6.84 -4.88
N LYS A 65 -2.04 7.13 -5.55
CA LYS A 65 -2.36 6.52 -6.84
C LYS A 65 -1.32 6.94 -7.88
N LEU A 66 -0.80 5.98 -8.65
CA LEU A 66 0.09 6.24 -9.78
C LEU A 66 -0.65 6.10 -11.11
N SER A 67 -1.40 5.01 -11.28
CA SER A 67 -2.16 4.67 -12.49
C SER A 67 -3.39 3.88 -12.12
#